data_AF-A0A0K8R3I9-F1
#
_entry.id   AF-A0A0K8R3I9-F1
#
_cell.length_a   1.000
_cell.length_b   1.000
_cell.length_c   1.000
_cell.angle_alpha   90.00
_cell.angle_beta   90.00
_cell.angle_gamma   90.00
#
_symmetry.space_group_name_H-M   'P 1'
#
loop_
_entity.id
_entity.type
_entity.pdbx_description
1 polymer ?
#
loop_
_entity_poly.entity_id
_entity_poly.type
_entity_poly.pdbx_seq_one_letter_code
_entity_poly.pdbx_strand_id
1 'polypeptide(L)'
;MELSPAEVAELSSMTHYLAGFRDATVESRLELYDVFVNLAAIEVTAAPHSKDAFQMSKTHKEIAMFMVRQADNSNLTDQEVARDITGKTQELLANLKSATTAGPGGRRVVSFAKLRELKLAPALENFYWNLAVAEGLVDA
;
A
#
# COMPACT_ATOMS: atom_id res chain seq x y z
N MET A 1 14.22 -21.07 -12.03
CA MET A 1 15.17 -21.58 -11.04
C MET A 1 14.35 -21.64 -9.79
N GLU A 2 14.06 -22.87 -9.37
CA GLU A 2 13.11 -23.13 -8.30
C GLU A 2 13.68 -22.65 -6.96
N LEU A 3 12.83 -22.11 -6.10
CA LEU A 3 13.18 -21.64 -4.77
C LEU A 3 13.74 -22.79 -3.92
N SER A 4 14.97 -22.63 -3.42
CA SER A 4 15.57 -23.63 -2.54
C SER A 4 14.92 -23.61 -1.15
N PRO A 5 14.97 -24.74 -0.40
CA PRO A 5 14.44 -24.78 0.95
C PRO A 5 15.08 -23.76 1.91
N ALA A 6 16.35 -23.40 1.68
CA ALA A 6 17.06 -22.40 2.48
C ALA A 6 16.50 -20.99 2.23
N GLU A 7 16.27 -20.62 0.96
CA GLU A 7 15.67 -19.33 0.61
C GLU A 7 14.24 -19.21 1.14
N VAL A 8 13.46 -20.30 1.08
CA VAL A 8 12.12 -20.35 1.68
C VAL A 8 12.19 -20.12 3.19
N ALA A 9 13.09 -20.81 3.89
CA ALA A 9 13.26 -20.65 5.34
C ALA A 9 13.70 -19.23 5.72
N GLU A 10 14.57 -18.62 4.92
CA GLU A 10 14.99 -17.22 5.10
C GLU A 10 13.79 -16.27 4.96
N LEU A 11 13.03 -16.36 3.86
CA LEU A 11 11.85 -15.53 3.65
C LEU A 11 10.82 -15.69 4.77
N SER A 12 10.53 -16.93 5.17
CA SER A 12 9.58 -17.22 6.25
C SER A 12 10.05 -16.75 7.63
N SER A 13 11.36 -16.49 7.82
CA SER A 13 11.89 -15.95 9.07
C SER A 13 11.73 -14.43 9.20
N MET A 14 11.53 -13.73 8.09
CA MET A 14 11.39 -12.28 8.07
C MET A 14 9.94 -11.88 8.40
N THR A 15 9.78 -10.88 9.27
CA THR A 15 8.44 -10.35 9.59
C THR A 15 7.81 -9.65 8.39
N HIS A 16 8.62 -8.93 7.61
CA HIS A 16 8.21 -8.22 6.39
C HIS A 16 9.32 -8.33 5.36
N TYR A 17 8.99 -8.58 4.09
CA TYR A 17 9.95 -8.58 3.00
C TYR A 17 9.33 -8.18 1.67
N LEU A 18 10.20 -7.82 0.74
CA LEU A 18 9.90 -7.67 -0.67
C LEU A 18 10.93 -8.48 -1.45
N ALA A 19 10.45 -9.47 -2.20
CA ALA A 19 11.29 -10.39 -2.95
C ALA A 19 10.90 -10.42 -4.42
N GLY A 20 11.90 -10.43 -5.30
CA GLY A 20 11.73 -10.56 -6.74
C GLY A 20 12.07 -11.97 -7.20
N PHE A 21 11.21 -12.55 -8.02
CA PHE A 21 11.39 -13.91 -8.53
C PHE A 21 11.43 -13.91 -10.05
N ARG A 22 12.30 -14.77 -10.62
CA ARG A 22 12.32 -15.05 -12.06
C ARG A 22 11.49 -16.27 -12.43
N ASP A 23 11.09 -17.05 -11.43
CA ASP A 23 10.34 -18.29 -11.59
C ASP A 23 8.85 -18.03 -11.35
N ALA A 24 8.02 -18.28 -12.37
CA ALA A 24 6.59 -18.04 -12.29
C ALA A 24 5.87 -19.01 -11.33
N THR A 25 6.48 -20.15 -10.99
CA THR A 25 5.90 -21.13 -10.07
C THR A 25 5.66 -20.57 -8.66
N VAL A 26 6.35 -19.49 -8.30
CA VAL A 26 6.15 -18.79 -7.01
C VAL A 26 4.71 -18.31 -6.83
N GLU A 27 3.98 -18.03 -7.92
CA GLU A 27 2.56 -17.62 -7.87
C GLU A 27 1.66 -18.69 -7.21
N SER A 28 2.08 -19.96 -7.21
CA SER A 28 1.33 -21.02 -6.54
C SER A 28 1.66 -21.16 -5.04
N ARG A 29 2.72 -20.49 -4.57
CA ARG A 29 3.25 -20.56 -3.20
C ARG A 29 2.61 -19.50 -2.32
N LEU A 30 1.29 -19.58 -2.14
CA LEU A 30 0.47 -18.59 -1.43
C LEU A 30 0.94 -18.34 0.02
N GLU A 31 1.67 -19.28 0.64
CA GLU A 31 2.25 -19.11 1.97
C GLU A 31 3.43 -18.13 2.02
N LEU A 32 3.98 -17.73 0.87
CA LEU A 32 5.16 -16.87 0.74
C LEU A 32 4.83 -15.42 0.38
N TYR A 33 3.58 -15.00 0.36
CA TYR A 33 3.27 -13.60 0.15
C TYR A 33 1.84 -13.27 0.55
N ASP A 34 1.62 -12.01 0.87
CA ASP A 34 0.29 -11.44 0.99
C ASP A 34 -0.17 -10.79 -0.32
N VAL A 35 0.78 -10.26 -1.10
CA VAL A 35 0.56 -9.60 -2.38
C VAL A 35 1.56 -10.12 -3.40
N PHE A 36 1.06 -10.51 -4.57
CA PHE A 36 1.85 -10.92 -5.72
C PHE A 36 1.72 -9.88 -6.83
N VAL A 37 2.85 -9.48 -7.40
CA VAL A 37 2.92 -8.54 -8.52
C VAL A 37 3.43 -9.29 -9.75
N ASN A 38 2.54 -9.59 -10.68
CA ASN A 38 2.90 -10.21 -11.95
C ASN A 38 3.16 -9.12 -12.98
N LEU A 39 4.44 -8.78 -13.18
CA LEU A 39 4.84 -7.73 -14.12
C LEU A 39 4.52 -8.10 -15.58
N ALA A 40 4.57 -9.38 -15.95
CA ALA A 40 4.27 -9.82 -17.31
C ALA A 40 2.77 -9.72 -17.63
N ALA A 41 1.91 -10.00 -16.66
CA ALA A 41 0.46 -9.86 -16.78
C ALA A 41 -0.05 -8.44 -16.46
N ILE A 42 0.80 -7.57 -15.92
CA ILE A 42 0.43 -6.23 -15.40
C ILE A 42 -0.71 -6.37 -14.36
N GLU A 43 -0.54 -7.35 -13.46
CA GLU A 43 -1.55 -7.72 -12.49
C GLU A 43 -0.98 -7.70 -11.07
N VAL A 44 -1.81 -7.25 -10.12
CA VAL A 44 -1.51 -7.29 -8.69
C VAL A 44 -2.62 -8.07 -8.00
N THR A 45 -2.23 -9.14 -7.29
CA THR A 45 -3.17 -10.08 -6.68
C THR A 45 -2.87 -10.21 -5.20
N ALA A 46 -3.89 -10.06 -4.36
CA ALA A 46 -3.79 -10.38 -2.94
C ALA A 46 -4.05 -11.88 -2.73
N ALA A 47 -3.20 -12.53 -1.94
CA ALA A 47 -3.40 -13.92 -1.55
C ALA A 47 -4.70 -14.09 -0.74
N PRO A 48 -5.37 -15.25 -0.80
CA PRO A 48 -6.68 -15.44 -0.15
C PRO A 48 -6.70 -15.11 1.34
N HIS A 49 -5.64 -15.45 2.09
CA HIS A 49 -5.55 -15.20 3.53
C HIS A 49 -5.39 -13.71 3.88
N SER A 50 -4.92 -12.90 2.94
CA SER A 50 -4.65 -11.47 3.15
C SER A 50 -5.65 -10.56 2.44
N LYS A 51 -6.62 -11.13 1.72
CA LYS A 51 -7.60 -10.38 0.93
C LYS A 51 -8.39 -9.34 1.74
N ASP A 52 -8.71 -9.64 3.00
CA ASP A 52 -9.43 -8.71 3.87
C ASP A 52 -8.57 -7.53 4.34
N ALA A 53 -7.27 -7.75 4.53
CA ALA A 53 -6.32 -6.68 4.86
C ALA A 53 -6.03 -5.77 3.65
N PHE A 54 -6.10 -6.33 2.44
CA PHE A 54 -5.86 -5.61 1.17
C PHE A 54 -7.15 -5.29 0.41
N GLN A 55 -8.26 -5.01 1.11
CA GLN A 55 -9.50 -4.59 0.47
C GLN A 55 -9.29 -3.31 -0.33
N MET A 56 -9.45 -3.42 -1.65
CA MET A 56 -9.29 -2.31 -2.58
C MET A 56 -10.36 -1.25 -2.33
N SER A 57 -9.90 -0.01 -2.17
CA SER A 57 -10.75 1.18 -2.07
C SER A 57 -10.71 1.98 -3.38
N LYS A 58 -11.65 2.92 -3.54
CA LYS A 58 -11.64 3.88 -4.66
C LYS A 58 -10.30 4.62 -4.76
N THR A 59 -9.68 4.96 -3.63
CA THR A 59 -8.38 5.63 -3.55
C THR A 59 -7.28 4.82 -4.21
N HIS A 60 -7.22 3.51 -3.98
CA HIS A 60 -6.23 2.64 -4.62
C HIS A 60 -6.35 2.67 -6.15
N LYS A 61 -7.60 2.58 -6.67
CA LYS A 61 -7.86 2.66 -8.11
C LYS A 61 -7.43 4.02 -8.68
N GLU A 62 -7.71 5.11 -7.98
CA GLU A 62 -7.32 6.46 -8.41
C GLU A 62 -5.80 6.65 -8.47
N ILE A 63 -5.06 6.16 -7.46
CA ILE A 63 -3.61 6.18 -7.44
C ILE A 63 -3.04 5.33 -8.59
N ALA A 64 -3.56 4.10 -8.77
CA ALA A 64 -3.12 3.23 -9.86
C ALA A 64 -3.34 3.86 -11.25
N MET A 65 -4.55 4.40 -11.50
CA MET A 65 -4.84 5.10 -12.75
C MET A 65 -3.96 6.34 -12.95
N PHE A 66 -3.64 7.06 -11.88
CA PHE A 66 -2.70 8.17 -11.94
C PHE A 66 -1.30 7.70 -12.37
N MET A 67 -0.77 6.63 -11.75
CA MET A 67 0.54 6.07 -12.13
C MET A 67 0.57 5.61 -13.58
N VAL A 68 -0.47 4.92 -14.05
CA VAL A 68 -0.59 4.47 -15.45
C VAL A 68 -0.54 5.66 -16.40
N ARG A 69 -1.28 6.75 -16.12
CA ARG A 69 -1.27 7.96 -16.95
C ARG A 69 0.10 8.64 -17.00
N GLN A 70 0.84 8.65 -15.88
CA GLN A 70 2.21 9.17 -15.87
C GLN A 70 3.13 8.30 -16.72
N ALA A 71 3.02 6.97 -16.62
CA ALA A 71 3.82 6.03 -17.40
C ALA A 71 3.53 6.06 -18.91
N ASP A 72 2.27 6.28 -19.29
CA ASP A 72 1.84 6.38 -20.70
C ASP A 72 2.24 7.71 -21.35
N ASN A 73 2.62 8.72 -20.56
CA ASN A 73 2.96 10.05 -21.07
C ASN A 73 4.45 10.17 -21.39
N SER A 74 4.82 9.77 -22.62
CA SER A 74 6.18 9.85 -23.15
C SER A 74 6.75 11.27 -23.29
N ASN A 75 5.93 12.31 -23.05
CA ASN A 75 6.39 13.71 -23.07
C ASN A 75 6.92 14.18 -21.71
N LEU A 76 6.73 13.42 -20.63
CA LEU A 76 7.22 13.80 -19.31
C LEU A 76 8.67 13.33 -19.14
N THR A 77 9.47 14.18 -18.51
CA THR A 77 10.78 13.77 -18.00
C THR A 77 10.62 13.01 -16.68
N ASP A 78 11.61 12.20 -16.33
CA ASP A 78 11.64 11.48 -15.04
C ASP A 78 11.48 12.43 -13.84
N GLN A 79 12.03 13.65 -13.92
CA GLN A 79 11.88 14.67 -12.87
C GLN A 79 10.44 15.16 -12.74
N GLU A 80 9.73 15.34 -13.85
CA GLU A 80 8.32 15.74 -13.84
C GLU A 80 7.45 14.60 -13.30
N VAL A 81 7.71 13.35 -13.72
CA VAL A 81 7.02 12.18 -13.18
C VAL A 81 7.21 12.09 -11.66
N ALA A 82 8.45 12.22 -11.16
CA ALA A 82 8.75 12.20 -9.74
C ALA A 82 8.06 13.34 -8.97
N ARG A 83 8.06 14.55 -9.52
CA ARG A 83 7.36 15.71 -8.94
C ARG A 83 5.87 15.46 -8.82
N ASP A 84 5.24 14.95 -9.87
CA ASP A 84 3.79 14.76 -9.91
C ASP A 84 3.36 13.62 -8.96
N ILE A 85 4.14 12.52 -8.88
CA ILE A 85 3.95 11.46 -7.89
C ILE A 85 4.08 12.00 -6.47
N THR A 86 5.08 12.85 -6.23
CA THR A 86 5.26 13.52 -4.94
C THR A 86 4.03 14.38 -4.62
N GLY A 87 3.54 15.16 -5.57
CA GLY A 87 2.32 15.97 -5.41
C GLY A 87 1.11 15.12 -5.05
N LYS A 88 0.90 13.99 -5.74
CA LYS A 88 -0.21 13.07 -5.44
C LYS A 88 -0.09 12.44 -4.05
N THR A 89 1.13 12.11 -3.64
CA THR A 89 1.42 11.60 -2.30
C THR A 89 1.13 12.65 -1.22
N GLN A 90 1.52 13.90 -1.43
CA GLN A 90 1.24 14.98 -0.49
C GLN A 90 -0.27 15.28 -0.38
N GLU A 91 -1.02 15.21 -1.48
CA GLU A 91 -2.48 15.33 -1.47
C GLU A 91 -3.11 14.24 -0.58
N LEU A 92 -2.68 12.99 -0.75
CA LEU A 92 -3.13 11.86 0.05
C LEU A 92 -2.86 12.07 1.55
N LEU A 93 -1.64 12.48 1.89
CA LEU A 93 -1.24 12.75 3.27
C LEU A 93 -1.98 13.96 3.87
N ALA A 94 -2.25 14.99 3.08
CA ALA A 94 -3.03 16.14 3.52
C ALA A 94 -4.47 15.73 3.87
N ASN A 95 -5.08 14.87 3.04
CA ASN A 95 -6.41 14.32 3.30
C ASN A 95 -6.42 13.52 4.61
N LEU A 96 -5.42 12.65 4.85
CA LEU A 96 -5.30 11.95 6.13
C LEU A 96 -5.12 12.92 7.30
N LYS A 97 -4.25 13.93 7.17
CA LYS A 97 -4.00 14.93 8.21
C LYS A 97 -5.24 15.74 8.56
N SER A 98 -6.19 15.92 7.63
CA SER A 98 -7.48 16.54 7.92
C SER A 98 -8.33 15.73 8.91
N ALA A 99 -8.09 14.42 9.01
CA ALA A 99 -8.73 13.50 9.94
C ALA A 99 -7.99 13.37 11.30
N THR A 100 -6.91 14.14 11.52
CA THR A 100 -6.16 14.11 12.79
C THR A 100 -6.80 14.97 13.88
N THR A 101 -6.62 14.57 15.13
CA THR A 101 -7.00 15.31 16.35
C THR A 101 -5.78 15.60 17.21
N ALA A 102 -5.93 16.49 18.20
CA ALA A 102 -4.89 16.71 19.19
C ALA A 102 -4.76 15.46 20.08
N GLY A 103 -3.58 14.85 20.07
CA GLY A 103 -3.18 13.76 20.95
C GLY A 103 -2.28 14.23 22.10
N PRO A 104 -1.73 13.28 22.87
CA PRO A 104 -0.81 13.58 23.96
C PRO A 104 0.39 14.44 23.51
N GLY A 105 0.78 15.40 24.34
CA GLY A 105 1.93 16.27 24.06
C GLY A 105 1.75 17.22 22.86
N GLY A 106 0.53 17.42 22.37
CA GLY A 106 0.24 18.32 21.25
C GLY A 106 0.52 17.74 19.87
N ARG A 107 0.87 16.44 19.79
CA ARG A 107 1.04 15.74 18.52
C ARG A 107 -0.31 15.55 17.84
N ARG A 108 -0.37 15.70 16.51
CA ARG A 108 -1.55 15.33 15.74
C ARG A 108 -1.58 13.82 15.53
N VAL A 109 -2.67 13.19 15.95
CA VAL A 109 -2.87 11.74 15.84
C VAL A 109 -4.19 11.41 15.16
N VAL A 110 -4.26 10.25 14.52
CA VAL A 110 -5.47 9.65 13.96
C VAL A 110 -5.97 8.60 14.96
N SER A 111 -7.25 8.68 15.31
CA SER A 111 -7.92 7.68 16.14
C SER A 111 -9.02 6.98 15.35
N PHE A 112 -9.29 5.71 15.67
CA PHE A 112 -10.43 4.98 15.08
C PHE A 112 -11.76 5.68 15.33
N ALA A 113 -11.95 6.26 16.52
CA ALA A 113 -13.15 7.03 16.84
C ALA A 113 -13.35 8.18 15.84
N LYS A 114 -12.28 8.92 15.52
CA LYS A 114 -12.37 10.03 14.58
C LYS A 114 -12.64 9.58 13.14
N LEU A 115 -11.99 8.51 12.68
CA LEU A 115 -12.25 7.97 11.35
C LEU A 115 -13.72 7.52 11.21
N ARG A 116 -14.29 6.91 12.26
CA ARG A 116 -15.71 6.51 12.28
C ARG A 116 -16.66 7.70 12.22
N GLU A 117 -16.34 8.82 12.86
CA GLU A 117 -17.14 10.05 12.78
C GLU A 117 -17.24 10.59 11.35
N LEU A 118 -16.22 10.37 10.53
CA LEU A 118 -16.19 10.80 9.12
C LEU A 118 -17.12 9.95 8.23
N LYS A 119 -17.72 8.87 8.77
CA LYS A 119 -18.67 7.98 8.07
C LYS A 119 -18.12 7.51 6.72
N LEU A 120 -16.83 7.20 6.68
CA LEU A 120 -16.15 6.71 5.50
C LEU A 120 -16.64 5.30 5.16
N ALA A 121 -16.51 4.91 3.89
CA ALA A 121 -16.70 3.50 3.53
C ALA A 121 -15.67 2.64 4.29
N PRO A 122 -16.01 1.41 4.72
CA PRO A 122 -15.11 0.58 5.54
C PRO A 122 -13.70 0.39 4.96
N ALA A 123 -13.61 0.16 3.65
CA ALA A 123 -12.32 0.02 2.97
C ALA A 123 -11.48 1.32 2.97
N LEU A 124 -12.13 2.49 3.00
CA LEU A 124 -11.44 3.79 3.07
C LEU A 124 -11.01 4.11 4.52
N GLU A 125 -11.84 3.76 5.51
CA GLU A 125 -11.48 3.85 6.93
C GLU A 125 -10.24 3.00 7.24
N ASN A 126 -10.26 1.73 6.83
CA ASN A 126 -9.11 0.83 7.00
C ASN A 126 -7.86 1.34 6.28
N PHE A 127 -8.02 1.87 5.06
CA PHE A 127 -6.92 2.46 4.31
C PHE A 127 -6.30 3.65 5.05
N TYR A 128 -7.10 4.59 5.58
CA TYR A 128 -6.59 5.71 6.35
C TYR A 128 -5.97 5.29 7.68
N TRP A 129 -6.51 4.27 8.33
CA TRP A 129 -5.88 3.70 9.52
C TRP A 129 -4.49 3.14 9.20
N ASN A 130 -4.39 2.28 8.18
CA ASN A 130 -3.11 1.67 7.79
C ASN A 130 -2.10 2.73 7.33
N LEU A 131 -2.54 3.75 6.61
CA LEU A 131 -1.69 4.88 6.23
C LEU A 131 -1.22 5.66 7.46
N ALA A 132 -2.09 5.89 8.45
CA ALA A 132 -1.69 6.54 9.69
C ALA A 132 -0.67 5.71 10.48
N VAL A 133 -0.81 4.38 10.51
CA VAL A 133 0.18 3.49 11.14
C VAL A 133 1.54 3.63 10.44
N ALA A 134 1.56 3.58 9.10
CA ALA A 134 2.79 3.72 8.32
C ALA A 134 3.47 5.09 8.50
N GLU A 135 2.68 6.16 8.60
CA GLU A 135 3.17 7.53 8.86
C GLU A 135 3.46 7.80 10.35
N GLY A 136 3.26 6.80 11.22
CA GLY A 136 3.42 6.93 12.67
C GLY A 136 2.45 7.92 13.32
N LEU A 137 1.31 8.21 12.70
CA LEU A 137 0.30 9.16 13.14
C LEU A 137 -0.78 8.56 14.04
N VAL A 138 -0.69 7.30 14.45
CA VAL A 138 -1.67 6.72 15.39
C VAL A 138 -1.35 7.10 16.84
N ASP A 139 -2.38 7.18 17.67
CA ASP A 139 -2.21 7.26 19.13
C ASP A 139 -1.73 5.89 19.62
N ALA A 140 -0.52 5.83 20.17
CA ALA A 140 0.17 4.61 20.57
C ALA A 140 0.09 4.39 22.09
#